data_AF-A0A3N2JME6-F1
#
_entry.id   AF-A0A3N2JME6-F1
#
_cell.length_a   1.000
_cell.length_b   1.000
_cell.length_c   1.000
_cell.angle_alpha   90.00
_cell.angle_beta   90.00
_cell.angle_gamma   90.00
#
_symmetry.space_group_name_H-M   'P 1'
#
loop_
_entity.id
_entity.type
_entity.pdbx_description
1 polymer ?
#
loop_
_entity_poly.entity_id
_entity_poly.type
_entity_poly.pdbx_seq_one_letter_code
_entity_poly.pdbx_strand_id
1 'polypeptide(L)'
;MTARGTTTEHAPSAVRTPGDPGLVPRAARLAVGWAAGRAARARAELAPHRTPALVVACLAAAAAAVWSGLAWQTPAFVLLAATLGALSVVDARTHRLPDAVVLPAAVAGASLLALAALAGGEPAALGRAALGGTVLAAVYLGLALAAPGGLGLGDVKLAAPVGAHLAWLGWTPLLLGGAAAFLVGGLVALALVVAGRATRRTAIPFGPCMALGAAVGAVLGPAAALV
;
A
#
# COMPACT_ATOMS: atom_id res chain seq x y z
N MET A 1 42.49 63.49 -21.36
CA MET A 1 43.17 62.18 -21.33
C MET A 1 43.56 61.88 -19.89
N THR A 2 42.74 61.14 -19.14
CA THR A 2 43.11 60.28 -18.00
C THR A 2 41.85 59.63 -17.44
N ALA A 3 41.91 58.31 -17.27
CA ALA A 3 40.84 57.38 -16.97
C ALA A 3 40.36 57.43 -15.51
N ARG A 4 39.11 57.01 -15.25
CA ARG A 4 38.70 56.46 -13.96
C ARG A 4 38.03 55.12 -14.18
N GLY A 5 38.69 54.07 -13.69
CA GLY A 5 38.22 52.70 -13.71
C GLY A 5 37.06 52.51 -12.75
N THR A 6 36.08 51.74 -13.18
CA THR A 6 35.00 51.19 -12.36
C THR A 6 35.46 49.86 -11.79
N THR A 7 35.80 49.84 -10.51
CA THR A 7 35.99 48.61 -9.75
C THR A 7 34.65 47.89 -9.64
N THR A 8 34.54 46.71 -10.24
CA THR A 8 33.42 45.80 -10.04
C THR A 8 33.62 45.10 -8.69
N GLU A 9 32.93 45.60 -7.68
CA GLU A 9 32.86 45.01 -6.35
C GLU A 9 32.25 43.59 -6.46
N HIS A 10 33.12 42.56 -6.44
CA HIS A 10 32.70 41.17 -6.39
C HIS A 10 32.12 40.89 -5.00
N ALA A 11 30.79 40.82 -4.92
CA ALA A 11 30.08 40.40 -3.72
C ALA A 11 30.62 39.03 -3.27
N PRO A 12 31.00 38.87 -1.98
CA PRO A 12 31.53 37.62 -1.48
C PRO A 12 30.49 36.51 -1.63
N SER A 13 30.87 35.42 -2.29
CA SER A 13 30.04 34.24 -2.45
C SER A 13 29.69 33.69 -1.07
N ALA A 14 28.42 33.80 -0.67
CA ALA A 14 27.95 33.29 0.60
C ALA A 14 28.25 31.79 0.70
N VAL A 15 29.20 31.43 1.56
CA VAL A 15 29.51 30.05 1.93
C VAL A 15 28.28 29.50 2.64
N ARG A 16 27.49 28.67 1.94
CA ARG A 16 26.34 27.99 2.54
C ARG A 16 26.86 26.96 3.54
N THR A 17 26.45 27.08 4.80
CA THR A 17 26.81 26.15 5.86
C THR A 17 26.03 24.84 5.71
N PRO A 18 26.59 23.68 6.11
CA PRO A 18 25.87 22.41 6.14
C PRO A 18 24.76 22.50 7.22
N GLY A 19 23.56 22.93 6.81
CA GLY A 19 22.46 23.22 7.72
C GLY A 19 21.52 24.33 7.25
N ASP A 20 21.89 25.07 6.19
CA ASP A 20 20.98 26.04 5.56
C ASP A 20 19.71 25.33 5.07
N PRO A 21 18.49 25.70 5.55
CA PRO A 21 17.24 25.13 5.06
C PRO A 21 17.03 25.36 3.56
N GLY A 22 17.83 26.19 2.90
CA GLY A 22 17.94 26.31 1.45
C GLY A 22 18.58 25.12 0.73
N LEU A 23 19.33 24.25 1.42
CA LEU A 23 20.02 23.08 0.84
C LEU A 23 19.11 21.89 0.56
N VAL A 24 17.97 21.78 1.25
CA VAL A 24 16.99 20.74 0.93
C VAL A 24 16.38 21.06 -0.44
N PRO A 25 16.35 20.14 -1.41
CA PRO A 25 15.70 20.40 -2.68
C PRO A 25 14.25 20.82 -2.47
N ARG A 26 13.75 21.81 -3.22
CA ARG A 26 12.33 22.23 -3.15
C ARG A 26 11.39 21.03 -3.27
N ALA A 27 11.75 20.04 -4.10
CA ALA A 27 11.04 18.78 -4.25
C ALA A 27 10.95 17.97 -2.94
N ALA A 28 12.03 17.90 -2.15
CA ALA A 28 12.04 17.18 -0.87
C ALA A 28 11.12 17.85 0.16
N ARG A 29 11.13 19.19 0.25
CA ARG A 29 10.21 19.93 1.13
C ARG A 29 8.75 19.74 0.73
N LEU A 30 8.45 19.76 -0.57
CA LEU A 30 7.10 19.52 -1.08
C LEU A 30 6.63 18.07 -0.82
N ALA A 31 7.51 17.08 -0.98
CA ALA A 31 7.21 15.68 -0.68
C ALA A 31 6.92 15.46 0.82
N VAL A 32 7.74 16.04 1.70
CA VAL A 32 7.54 15.97 3.16
C VAL A 32 6.25 16.67 3.57
N GLY A 33 5.97 17.87 3.05
CA GLY A 33 4.73 18.60 3.32
C GLY A 33 3.49 17.85 2.84
N TRP A 34 3.55 17.23 1.66
CA TRP A 34 2.49 16.39 1.13
C TRP A 34 2.25 15.14 1.98
N ALA A 35 3.31 14.44 2.38
CA ALA A 35 3.22 13.26 3.24
C ALA A 35 2.66 13.61 4.62
N ALA A 36 3.11 14.72 5.22
CA ALA A 36 2.63 15.21 6.51
C ALA A 36 1.14 15.60 6.46
N GLY A 37 0.71 16.30 5.40
CA GLY A 37 -0.69 16.66 5.19
C GLY A 37 -1.59 15.44 5.00
N ARG A 38 -1.11 14.40 4.32
CA ARG A 38 -1.84 13.14 4.16
C ARG A 38 -1.88 12.32 5.45
N ALA A 39 -0.79 12.28 6.22
CA ALA A 39 -0.76 11.65 7.53
C ALA A 39 -1.72 12.34 8.52
N ALA A 40 -1.83 13.67 8.47
CA ALA A 40 -2.80 14.42 9.28
C ALA A 40 -4.26 14.08 8.91
N ARG A 41 -4.59 14.02 7.61
CA ARG A 41 -5.91 13.57 7.14
C ARG A 41 -6.21 12.13 7.53
N ALA A 42 -5.26 11.22 7.34
CA ALA A 42 -5.41 9.83 7.77
C ALA A 42 -5.67 9.75 9.28
N ARG A 43 -4.93 10.51 10.10
CA ARG A 43 -5.15 10.57 11.55
C ARG A 43 -6.53 11.10 11.92
N ALA A 44 -7.03 12.12 11.22
CA ALA A 44 -8.37 12.66 11.45
C ALA A 44 -9.46 11.64 11.09
N GLU A 45 -9.32 10.92 9.97
CA GLU A 45 -10.27 9.87 9.56
C GLU A 45 -10.19 8.62 10.43
N LEU A 46 -8.99 8.28 10.93
CA LEU A 46 -8.76 7.16 11.85
C LEU A 46 -9.15 7.50 13.29
N ALA A 47 -9.24 8.77 13.68
CA ALA A 47 -9.43 9.19 15.08
C ALA A 47 -10.60 8.49 15.79
N PRO A 48 -11.80 8.32 15.19
CA PRO A 48 -12.93 7.66 15.84
C PRO A 48 -12.70 6.15 16.06
N HIS A 49 -11.80 5.53 15.30
CA HIS A 49 -11.59 4.08 15.24
C HIS A 49 -10.13 3.69 15.51
N ARG A 50 -9.35 4.60 16.10
CA ARG A 50 -7.89 4.49 16.18
C ARG A 50 -7.45 3.28 16.98
N THR A 51 -8.08 3.01 18.11
CA THR A 51 -7.74 1.90 19.01
C THR A 51 -7.95 0.53 18.34
N PRO A 52 -9.15 0.19 17.82
CA PRO A 52 -9.33 -1.10 17.16
C PRO A 52 -8.51 -1.23 15.87
N ALA A 53 -8.35 -0.15 15.10
CA ALA A 53 -7.52 -0.18 13.89
C ALA A 53 -6.04 -0.45 14.23
N LEU A 54 -5.52 0.18 15.28
CA LEU A 54 -4.14 -0.02 15.74
C LEU A 54 -3.93 -1.44 16.27
N VAL A 55 -4.87 -1.97 17.07
CA VAL A 55 -4.78 -3.33 17.59
C VAL A 55 -4.73 -4.35 16.46
N VAL A 56 -5.66 -4.28 15.51
CA VAL A 56 -5.69 -5.22 14.37
C VAL A 56 -4.45 -5.05 13.49
N ALA A 57 -4.00 -3.81 13.26
CA ALA A 57 -2.76 -3.56 12.51
C ALA A 57 -1.52 -4.15 13.21
N CYS A 58 -1.39 -3.98 14.52
CA CYS A 58 -0.27 -4.54 15.29
C CYS A 58 -0.30 -6.07 15.31
N LEU A 59 -1.48 -6.68 15.46
CA LEU A 59 -1.62 -8.14 15.41
C LEU A 59 -1.28 -8.69 14.02
N ALA A 60 -1.77 -8.04 12.95
CA ALA A 60 -1.44 -8.43 11.58
C ALA A 60 0.05 -8.26 11.27
N ALA A 61 0.66 -7.16 11.74
CA ALA A 61 2.09 -6.90 11.63
C ALA A 61 2.92 -7.98 12.35
N ALA A 62 2.54 -8.32 13.58
CA ALA A 62 3.22 -9.36 14.35
C ALA A 62 3.09 -10.73 13.69
N ALA A 63 1.90 -11.10 13.23
CA ALA A 63 1.67 -12.35 12.50
C ALA A 63 2.51 -12.43 11.23
N ALA A 64 2.58 -11.34 10.44
CA ALA A 64 3.41 -11.27 9.24
C ALA A 64 4.90 -11.37 9.55
N ALA A 65 5.37 -10.73 10.63
CA ALA A 65 6.77 -10.82 11.06
C ALA A 65 7.14 -12.25 11.46
N VAL A 66 6.28 -12.94 12.21
CA VAL A 66 6.47 -14.34 12.60
C VAL A 66 6.46 -15.25 11.39
N TRP A 67 5.51 -15.07 10.46
CA TRP A 67 5.37 -15.90 9.27
C TRP A 67 6.52 -15.73 8.28
N SER A 68 6.96 -14.50 8.01
CA SER A 68 8.02 -14.22 7.02
C SER A 68 9.43 -14.46 7.54
N GLY A 69 9.62 -14.58 8.86
CA GLY A 69 10.91 -14.82 9.48
C GLY A 69 11.88 -13.63 9.31
N LEU A 70 13.18 -13.89 9.42
CA LEU A 70 14.22 -12.87 9.28
C LEU A 70 14.76 -12.84 7.85
N ALA A 71 14.07 -12.11 6.98
CA ALA A 71 14.42 -11.95 5.57
C ALA A 71 14.33 -10.49 5.14
N TRP A 72 14.97 -10.14 4.02
CA TRP A 72 14.96 -8.76 3.53
C TRP A 72 13.57 -8.27 3.10
N GLN A 73 12.69 -9.18 2.69
CA GLN A 73 11.30 -8.87 2.34
C GLN A 73 10.38 -8.71 3.57
N THR A 74 10.78 -9.17 4.76
CA THR A 74 9.98 -9.12 5.99
C THR A 74 9.38 -7.74 6.28
N PRO A 75 10.15 -6.63 6.21
CA PRO A 75 9.59 -5.29 6.45
C PRO A 75 8.45 -4.93 5.49
N ALA A 76 8.52 -5.36 4.22
CA ALA A 76 7.48 -5.10 3.24
C ALA A 76 6.18 -5.83 3.61
N PHE A 77 6.26 -7.11 3.99
CA PHE A 77 5.10 -7.90 4.42
C PHE A 77 4.49 -7.39 5.73
N VAL A 78 5.33 -6.97 6.68
CA VAL A 78 4.86 -6.36 7.94
C VAL A 78 4.10 -5.06 7.67
N LEU A 79 4.64 -4.19 6.81
CA LEU A 79 3.98 -2.95 6.41
C LEU A 79 2.64 -3.21 5.71
N LEU A 80 2.61 -4.16 4.78
CA LEU A 80 1.39 -4.54 4.07
C LEU A 80 0.34 -5.07 5.06
N ALA A 81 0.71 -6.02 5.92
CA ALA A 81 -0.22 -6.62 6.88
C ALA A 81 -0.77 -5.59 7.88
N ALA A 82 0.08 -4.69 8.38
CA ALA A 82 -0.34 -3.58 9.22
C ALA A 82 -1.34 -2.66 8.51
N THR A 83 -1.07 -2.34 7.24
CA THR A 83 -1.92 -1.49 6.41
C THR A 83 -3.27 -2.15 6.14
N LEU A 84 -3.27 -3.43 5.74
CA LEU A 84 -4.48 -4.22 5.51
C LEU A 84 -5.31 -4.36 6.79
N GLY A 85 -4.67 -4.62 7.94
CA GLY A 85 -5.34 -4.71 9.23
C GLY A 85 -6.01 -3.39 9.64
N ALA A 86 -5.28 -2.27 9.53
CA ALA A 86 -5.83 -0.93 9.82
C ALA A 86 -6.99 -0.59 8.88
N LEU A 87 -6.81 -0.79 7.58
CA LEU A 87 -7.82 -0.49 6.57
C LEU A 87 -9.05 -1.39 6.71
N SER A 88 -8.90 -2.65 7.10
CA SER A 88 -10.04 -3.57 7.32
C SER A 88 -11.00 -3.05 8.39
N VAL A 89 -10.47 -2.50 9.49
CA VAL A 89 -11.30 -1.94 10.57
C VAL A 89 -12.00 -0.65 10.14
N VAL A 90 -11.32 0.19 9.37
CA VAL A 90 -11.91 1.43 8.84
C VAL A 90 -12.98 1.11 7.81
N ASP A 91 -12.65 0.27 6.84
CA ASP A 91 -13.53 -0.11 5.74
C ASP A 91 -14.81 -0.78 6.24
N ALA A 92 -14.70 -1.70 7.20
CA ALA A 92 -15.87 -2.34 7.82
C ALA A 92 -16.81 -1.37 8.57
N ARG A 93 -16.36 -0.16 8.89
CA ARG A 93 -17.14 0.83 9.66
C ARG A 93 -17.59 2.02 8.85
N THR A 94 -16.80 2.46 7.87
CA THR A 94 -17.07 3.70 7.12
C THR A 94 -17.33 3.45 5.63
N HIS A 95 -17.14 2.23 5.12
CA HIS A 95 -17.24 1.90 3.69
C HIS A 95 -16.45 2.87 2.80
N ARG A 96 -15.37 3.45 3.34
CA ARG A 96 -14.49 4.39 2.65
C ARG A 96 -13.06 4.02 2.94
N LEU A 97 -12.31 3.68 1.89
CA LEU A 97 -10.86 3.55 1.98
C LEU A 97 -10.21 4.94 1.90
N PRO A 98 -9.47 5.37 2.94
CA PRO A 98 -8.67 6.58 2.87
C PRO A 98 -7.53 6.39 1.88
N ASP A 99 -7.65 6.99 0.69
CA ASP A 99 -6.54 7.08 -0.27
C ASP A 99 -5.25 7.58 0.40
N ALA A 100 -5.39 8.42 1.43
CA ALA A 100 -4.37 8.95 2.32
C ALA A 100 -3.39 7.90 2.86
N VAL A 101 -3.84 6.68 3.11
CA VAL A 101 -3.04 5.59 3.71
C VAL A 101 -2.57 4.58 2.67
N VAL A 102 -3.38 4.30 1.64
CA VAL A 102 -3.08 3.29 0.62
C VAL A 102 -1.85 3.67 -0.20
N LEU A 103 -1.83 4.91 -0.72
CA LEU A 103 -0.77 5.31 -1.65
C LEU A 103 0.62 5.45 -0.98
N PRO A 104 0.79 6.00 0.23
CA PRO A 104 2.10 5.98 0.90
C PRO A 104 2.54 4.56 1.25
N ALA A 105 1.61 3.68 1.66
CA ALA A 105 1.92 2.28 1.93
C ALA A 105 2.34 1.53 0.66
N ALA A 106 1.70 1.81 -0.48
CA ALA A 106 2.09 1.22 -1.75
C ALA A 106 3.50 1.65 -2.18
N VAL A 107 3.82 2.94 -2.06
CA VAL A 107 5.16 3.46 -2.36
C VAL A 107 6.20 2.86 -1.41
N ALA A 108 5.95 2.90 -0.10
CA ALA A 108 6.85 2.35 0.90
C ALA A 108 7.04 0.84 0.73
N GLY A 109 5.97 0.09 0.47
CA GLY A 109 6.03 -1.35 0.20
C GLY A 109 6.85 -1.66 -1.05
N ALA A 110 6.62 -0.95 -2.15
CA ALA A 110 7.42 -1.11 -3.37
C ALA A 110 8.90 -0.77 -3.15
N SER A 111 9.21 0.30 -2.39
CA SER A 111 10.58 0.63 -2.01
C SER A 111 11.22 -0.46 -1.16
N LEU A 112 10.50 -1.03 -0.20
CA LEU A 112 11.00 -2.13 0.64
C LEU A 112 11.24 -3.41 -0.16
N LEU A 113 10.36 -3.73 -1.12
CA LEU A 113 10.58 -4.86 -2.04
C LEU A 113 11.78 -4.61 -2.96
N ALA A 114 11.97 -3.38 -3.43
CA ALA A 114 13.15 -3.02 -4.23
C ALA A 114 14.44 -3.15 -3.40
N LEU A 115 14.44 -2.68 -2.15
CA LEU A 115 15.55 -2.88 -1.23
C LEU A 115 15.80 -4.36 -0.96
N ALA A 116 14.74 -5.16 -0.80
CA ALA A 116 14.85 -6.60 -0.63
C ALA A 116 15.45 -7.29 -1.86
N ALA A 117 15.13 -6.83 -3.07
CA ALA A 117 15.69 -7.36 -4.30
C ALA A 117 17.18 -7.05 -4.42
N LEU A 118 17.58 -5.82 -4.05
CA LEU A 118 18.97 -5.38 -4.07
C LEU A 118 19.82 -6.09 -2.99
N ALA A 119 19.30 -6.21 -1.77
CA ALA A 119 20.02 -6.81 -0.65
C ALA A 119 19.98 -8.34 -0.66
N GLY A 120 18.90 -8.93 -1.17
CA GLY A 120 18.70 -10.37 -1.26
C GLY A 120 19.13 -10.99 -2.60
N GLY A 121 19.44 -10.18 -3.62
CA GLY A 121 19.87 -10.67 -4.93
C GLY A 121 18.74 -11.25 -5.79
N GLU A 122 17.50 -10.79 -5.63
CA GLU A 122 16.28 -11.36 -6.24
C GLU A 122 15.61 -10.39 -7.24
N PRO A 123 16.28 -9.95 -8.32
CA PRO A 123 15.71 -8.97 -9.27
C PRO A 123 14.52 -9.52 -10.05
N ALA A 124 14.49 -10.84 -10.29
CA ALA A 124 13.37 -11.51 -10.95
C ALA A 124 12.07 -11.40 -10.11
N ALA A 125 12.19 -11.50 -8.78
CA ALA A 125 11.06 -11.33 -7.87
C ALA A 125 10.50 -9.91 -7.92
N LEU A 126 11.36 -8.88 -8.09
CA LEU A 126 10.92 -7.50 -8.24
C LEU A 126 10.15 -7.27 -9.55
N GLY A 127 10.64 -7.82 -10.67
CA GLY A 127 9.93 -7.75 -11.95
C GLY A 127 8.56 -8.43 -11.89
N ARG A 128 8.51 -9.60 -11.25
CA ARG A 128 7.26 -10.34 -11.00
C ARG A 128 6.31 -9.57 -10.09
N ALA A 129 6.82 -8.93 -9.03
CA ALA A 129 6.05 -8.07 -8.14
C ALA A 129 5.44 -6.88 -8.89
N ALA A 130 6.22 -6.17 -9.70
CA ALA A 130 5.70 -5.07 -10.50
C ALA A 130 4.58 -5.53 -11.45
N LEU A 131 4.82 -6.62 -12.19
CA LEU A 131 3.83 -7.17 -13.12
C LEU A 131 2.57 -7.67 -12.40
N GLY A 132 2.72 -8.41 -11.31
CA GLY A 132 1.59 -8.94 -10.54
C GLY A 132 0.75 -7.85 -9.87
N GLY A 133 1.39 -6.78 -9.39
CA GLY A 133 0.69 -5.59 -8.90
C GLY A 133 -0.12 -4.91 -10.00
N THR A 134 0.47 -4.72 -11.19
CA THR A 134 -0.24 -4.15 -12.34
C THR A 134 -1.40 -5.03 -12.80
N VAL A 135 -1.19 -6.35 -12.91
CA VAL A 135 -2.22 -7.30 -13.33
C VAL A 135 -3.39 -7.30 -12.35
N LEU A 136 -3.14 -7.39 -11.05
CA LEU A 136 -4.22 -7.43 -10.07
C LEU A 136 -4.98 -6.09 -10.03
N ALA A 137 -4.28 -4.96 -10.11
CA ALA A 137 -4.91 -3.65 -10.21
C ALA A 137 -5.75 -3.50 -11.49
N ALA A 138 -5.27 -4.00 -12.63
CA ALA A 138 -6.00 -3.97 -13.89
C ALA A 138 -7.27 -4.84 -13.84
N VAL A 139 -7.20 -6.02 -13.22
CA VAL A 139 -8.37 -6.88 -12.99
C VAL A 139 -9.41 -6.14 -12.13
N TYR A 140 -8.98 -5.53 -11.02
CA TYR A 140 -9.89 -4.79 -10.13
C TYR A 140 -10.47 -3.56 -10.83
N LEU A 141 -9.67 -2.86 -11.64
CA LEU A 141 -10.15 -1.74 -12.44
C LEU A 141 -11.20 -2.20 -13.46
N GLY A 142 -10.95 -3.30 -14.17
CA GLY A 142 -11.90 -3.89 -15.10
C GLY A 142 -13.22 -4.25 -14.43
N LEU A 143 -13.18 -4.81 -13.23
CA LEU A 143 -14.38 -5.09 -12.43
C LEU A 143 -15.10 -3.82 -11.99
N ALA A 144 -14.37 -2.80 -11.54
CA ALA A 144 -14.95 -1.50 -11.15
C ALA A 144 -15.65 -0.81 -12.34
N LEU A 145 -15.11 -0.96 -13.56
CA LEU A 145 -15.70 -0.42 -14.78
C LEU A 145 -16.89 -1.25 -15.29
N ALA A 146 -16.82 -2.58 -15.17
CA ALA A 146 -17.89 -3.49 -15.60
C ALA A 146 -19.12 -3.42 -14.69
N ALA A 147 -18.93 -3.16 -13.39
CA ALA A 147 -19.99 -3.02 -12.41
C ALA A 147 -19.88 -1.69 -11.65
N PRO A 148 -20.31 -0.56 -12.27
CA PRO A 148 -20.29 0.76 -11.63
C PRO A 148 -21.12 0.75 -10.33
N GLY A 149 -20.44 0.86 -9.19
CA GLY A 149 -21.03 0.81 -7.84
C GLY A 149 -20.82 -0.50 -7.07
N GLY A 150 -20.19 -1.51 -7.69
CA GLY A 150 -19.82 -2.76 -7.03
C GLY A 150 -18.51 -2.68 -6.26
N LEU A 151 -17.44 -2.20 -6.92
CA LEU A 151 -16.09 -2.13 -6.36
C LEU A 151 -15.59 -0.68 -6.31
N GLY A 152 -15.04 -0.27 -5.16
CA GLY A 152 -14.58 1.10 -4.97
C GLY A 152 -13.23 1.35 -5.65
N LEU A 153 -13.00 2.56 -6.16
CA LEU A 153 -11.68 2.94 -6.71
C LEU A 153 -10.54 2.84 -5.68
N GLY A 154 -10.85 2.89 -4.38
CA GLY A 154 -9.89 2.63 -3.31
C GLY A 154 -9.37 1.19 -3.31
N ASP A 155 -10.25 0.21 -3.59
CA ASP A 155 -9.89 -1.21 -3.65
C ASP A 155 -8.97 -1.50 -4.84
N VAL A 156 -9.20 -0.84 -5.97
CA VAL A 156 -8.31 -0.91 -7.15
C VAL A 156 -6.90 -0.46 -6.80
N LYS A 157 -6.75 0.60 -6.00
CA LYS A 157 -5.45 1.11 -5.58
C LYS A 157 -4.78 0.19 -4.56
N LEU A 158 -5.55 -0.48 -3.71
CA LEU A 158 -5.04 -1.46 -2.75
C LEU A 158 -4.65 -2.79 -3.43
N ALA A 159 -5.30 -3.14 -4.53
CA ALA A 159 -4.97 -4.30 -5.34
C ALA A 159 -3.53 -4.24 -5.89
N ALA A 160 -3.00 -3.05 -6.20
CA ALA A 160 -1.63 -2.88 -6.66
C ALA A 160 -0.57 -3.37 -5.65
N PRO A 161 -0.51 -2.84 -4.39
CA PRO A 161 0.44 -3.34 -3.40
C PRO A 161 0.16 -4.80 -3.03
N VAL A 162 -1.10 -5.24 -2.89
CA VAL A 162 -1.41 -6.64 -2.58
C VAL A 162 -0.88 -7.59 -3.67
N GLY A 163 -1.17 -7.27 -4.93
CA GLY A 163 -0.69 -8.05 -6.07
C GLY A 163 0.83 -8.07 -6.15
N ALA A 164 1.49 -6.95 -5.86
CA ALA A 164 2.94 -6.89 -5.86
C ALA A 164 3.57 -7.80 -4.80
N HIS A 165 3.05 -7.79 -3.57
CA HIS A 165 3.58 -8.63 -2.49
C HIS A 165 3.27 -10.12 -2.69
N LEU A 166 2.10 -10.46 -3.22
CA LEU A 166 1.80 -11.87 -3.53
C LEU A 166 2.66 -12.37 -4.70
N ALA A 167 2.78 -11.58 -5.76
CA ALA A 167 3.60 -11.94 -6.90
C ALA A 167 5.10 -11.96 -6.58
N TRP A 168 5.55 -11.22 -5.57
CA TRP A 168 6.90 -11.40 -5.03
C TRP A 168 7.17 -12.86 -4.64
N LEU A 169 6.23 -13.47 -3.92
CA LEU A 169 6.30 -14.89 -3.50
C LEU A 169 6.17 -15.85 -4.70
N GLY A 170 5.35 -15.49 -5.68
CA GLY A 170 5.18 -16.28 -6.90
C GLY A 170 3.82 -16.07 -7.57
N TRP A 171 3.62 -16.72 -8.72
CA TRP A 171 2.35 -16.68 -9.44
C TRP A 171 1.24 -17.43 -8.72
N THR A 172 1.54 -18.58 -8.11
CA THR A 172 0.56 -19.36 -7.35
C THR A 172 0.01 -18.60 -6.14
N PRO A 173 0.83 -17.93 -5.29
CA PRO A 173 0.35 -17.00 -4.27
C PRO A 173 -0.55 -15.88 -4.80
N LEU A 174 -0.20 -15.27 -5.95
CA LEU A 174 -1.01 -14.22 -6.57
C LEU A 174 -2.39 -14.73 -6.97
N LEU A 175 -2.43 -15.86 -7.67
CA LEU A 175 -3.68 -16.46 -8.15
C LEU A 175 -4.56 -16.90 -6.98
N LEU A 176 -4.00 -17.64 -6.02
CA LEU A 176 -4.75 -18.10 -4.85
C LEU A 176 -5.20 -16.95 -3.98
N GLY A 177 -4.36 -15.94 -3.73
CA GLY A 177 -4.73 -14.81 -2.90
C GLY A 177 -5.78 -13.91 -3.57
N GLY A 178 -5.66 -13.69 -4.88
CA GLY A 178 -6.67 -12.97 -5.66
C GLY A 178 -8.01 -13.73 -5.68
N ALA A 179 -7.99 -15.02 -5.99
CA ALA A 179 -9.18 -15.86 -6.00
C ALA A 179 -9.84 -15.95 -4.62
N ALA A 180 -9.04 -16.15 -3.55
CA ALA A 180 -9.53 -16.19 -2.18
C ALA A 180 -10.18 -14.87 -1.76
N ALA A 181 -9.62 -13.72 -2.15
CA ALA A 181 -10.23 -12.41 -1.90
C ALA A 181 -11.62 -12.30 -2.55
N PHE A 182 -11.76 -12.75 -3.80
CA PHE A 182 -13.06 -12.77 -4.49
C PHE A 182 -14.04 -13.76 -3.89
N LEU A 183 -13.58 -14.95 -3.51
CA LEU A 183 -14.42 -15.96 -2.86
C LEU A 183 -14.95 -15.47 -1.52
N VAL A 184 -14.08 -14.91 -0.67
CA VAL A 184 -14.48 -14.35 0.63
C VAL A 184 -15.42 -13.16 0.42
N GLY A 185 -15.10 -12.25 -0.50
CA GLY A 185 -15.98 -11.11 -0.83
C GLY A 185 -17.35 -11.55 -1.35
N GLY A 186 -17.39 -12.55 -2.22
CA GLY A 186 -18.63 -13.12 -2.76
C GLY A 186 -19.47 -13.83 -1.70
N LEU A 187 -18.84 -14.59 -0.80
CA LEU A 187 -19.53 -15.24 0.32
C LEU A 187 -20.12 -14.23 1.30
N VAL A 188 -19.36 -13.17 1.63
CA VAL A 188 -19.85 -12.08 2.49
C VAL A 188 -21.02 -11.36 1.81
N ALA A 189 -20.91 -11.07 0.50
CA ALA A 189 -22.00 -10.49 -0.28
C ALA A 189 -23.25 -11.36 -0.25
N LEU A 190 -23.09 -12.66 -0.50
CA LEU A 190 -24.18 -13.61 -0.51
C LEU A 190 -24.84 -13.71 0.87
N ALA A 191 -24.05 -13.82 1.95
CA ALA A 191 -24.57 -13.90 3.31
C ALA A 191 -25.38 -12.64 3.69
N LEU A 192 -24.93 -11.45 3.29
CA LEU A 192 -25.65 -10.21 3.56
C LEU A 192 -26.97 -10.11 2.76
N VAL A 193 -26.99 -10.60 1.52
CA VAL A 193 -28.20 -10.67 0.70
C VAL A 193 -29.20 -11.67 1.28
N VAL A 194 -28.75 -12.87 1.66
CA VAL A 194 -29.60 -13.90 2.29
C VAL A 194 -30.14 -13.43 3.64
N ALA A 195 -29.35 -12.69 4.42
CA ALA A 195 -29.80 -12.10 5.68
C ALA A 195 -30.76 -10.89 5.49
N GLY A 196 -31.08 -10.50 4.26
CA GLY A 196 -31.93 -9.35 3.96
C GLY A 196 -31.32 -7.99 4.33
N ARG A 197 -30.01 -7.95 4.61
CA ARG A 197 -29.30 -6.75 5.09
C ARG A 197 -28.56 -6.00 3.99
N ALA A 198 -28.50 -6.54 2.77
CA ALA A 198 -27.92 -5.87 1.61
C ALA A 198 -28.86 -5.93 0.40
N THR A 199 -28.94 -4.82 -0.32
CA THR A 199 -29.54 -4.72 -1.66
C THR A 199 -28.43 -4.64 -2.70
N ARG A 200 -28.74 -4.75 -4.01
CA ARG A 200 -27.76 -4.56 -5.11
C ARG A 200 -27.02 -3.21 -5.09
N ARG A 201 -27.42 -2.27 -4.23
CA ARG A 201 -26.82 -0.94 -4.06
C ARG A 201 -25.99 -0.78 -2.78
N THR A 202 -25.94 -1.80 -1.91
CA THR A 202 -25.19 -1.73 -0.66
C THR A 202 -23.71 -2.01 -0.95
N ALA A 203 -22.85 -1.02 -0.72
CA ALA A 203 -21.40 -1.17 -0.85
C ALA A 203 -20.88 -2.15 0.22
N ILE A 204 -20.12 -3.16 -0.19
CA ILE A 204 -19.57 -4.18 0.72
C ILE A 204 -18.12 -3.81 1.04
N PRO A 205 -17.69 -3.87 2.31
CA PRO A 205 -16.31 -3.58 2.67
C PRO A 205 -15.40 -4.69 2.12
N PHE A 206 -14.61 -4.35 1.10
CA PHE A 206 -13.75 -5.29 0.39
C PHE A 206 -12.37 -5.42 1.05
N GLY A 207 -11.97 -4.48 1.90
CA GLY A 207 -10.70 -4.46 2.61
C GLY A 207 -10.43 -5.72 3.46
N PRO A 208 -11.35 -6.14 4.35
CA PRO A 208 -11.19 -7.38 5.12
C PRO A 208 -11.08 -8.63 4.25
N CYS A 209 -11.85 -8.69 3.16
CA CYS A 209 -11.84 -9.80 2.22
C CYS A 209 -10.49 -9.89 1.50
N MET A 210 -9.96 -8.75 1.07
CA MET A 210 -8.64 -8.65 0.45
C MET A 210 -7.52 -9.01 1.43
N ALA A 211 -7.62 -8.61 2.71
CA ALA A 211 -6.66 -8.97 3.74
C ALA A 211 -6.62 -10.50 3.98
N LEU A 212 -7.78 -11.12 4.08
CA LEU A 212 -7.90 -12.58 4.21
C LEU A 212 -7.38 -13.30 2.98
N GLY A 213 -7.74 -12.85 1.78
CA GLY A 213 -7.24 -13.42 0.53
C GLY A 213 -5.71 -13.33 0.43
N ALA A 214 -5.13 -12.17 0.77
CA ALA A 214 -3.69 -11.99 0.79
C ALA A 214 -3.00 -12.94 1.79
N ALA A 215 -3.55 -13.11 2.99
CA ALA A 215 -3.01 -14.07 3.96
C ALA A 215 -3.07 -15.51 3.46
N VAL A 216 -4.21 -15.93 2.88
CA VAL A 216 -4.38 -17.26 2.29
C VAL A 216 -3.39 -17.51 1.15
N GLY A 217 -3.26 -16.56 0.22
CA GLY A 217 -2.32 -16.66 -0.89
C GLY A 217 -0.87 -16.73 -0.42
N ALA A 218 -0.50 -15.91 0.57
CA ALA A 218 0.86 -15.91 1.12
C ALA A 218 1.20 -17.22 1.82
N VAL A 219 0.29 -17.80 2.61
CA VAL A 219 0.55 -19.01 3.38
C VAL A 219 0.44 -20.28 2.53
N LEU A 220 -0.61 -20.42 1.73
CA LEU A 220 -0.88 -21.65 0.96
C LEU A 220 -0.21 -21.65 -0.41
N GLY A 221 0.05 -20.48 -0.98
CA GLY A 221 0.64 -20.36 -2.31
C GLY A 221 1.99 -21.02 -2.49
N PRO A 222 2.95 -20.83 -1.57
CA PRO A 222 4.23 -21.51 -1.65
C PRO A 222 4.10 -23.03 -1.55
N ALA A 223 3.22 -23.54 -0.69
CA ALA A 223 2.99 -24.98 -0.53
C ALA A 223 2.34 -25.60 -1.78
N ALA A 224 1.37 -24.90 -2.38
CA ALA A 224 0.69 -25.35 -3.59
C ALA A 224 1.57 -25.30 -4.85
N ALA A 225 2.69 -24.57 -4.83
CA ALA A 225 3.64 -24.52 -5.94
C ALA A 225 4.64 -25.70 -5.94
N LEU A 226 4.65 -26.52 -4.89
CA LEU A 226 5.55 -27.67 -4.72
C LEU A 226 4.92 -29.01 -5.16
N VAL A 227 3.66 -28.97 -5.62
CA VAL A 227 2.88 -30.12 -6.09
C VAL A 227 2.69 -30.01 -7.59
#